data_AF-A0A2V9Q8H7-F1
#
_entry.id   AF-A0A2V9Q8H7-F1
#
_cell.length_a   1.000
_cell.length_b   1.000
_cell.length_c   1.000
_cell.angle_alpha   90.00
_cell.angle_beta   90.00
_cell.angle_gamma   90.00
#
_symmetry.space_group_name_H-M   'P 1'
#
loop_
_entity.id
_entity.type
_entity.pdbx_description
1 polymer ?
#
loop_
_entity_poly.entity_id
_entity_poly.type
_entity_poly.pdbx_seq_one_letter_code
_entity_poly.pdbx_strand_id
1 'polypeptide(L)'
;MRQIIKLTLLFLAVSPLLFAADYRFVKIDFPNATQTLANGINARGDIVGRYSDAEGVFHGFLLRKGVFSTIDFPGASLTAAFALSARGDIAGRFTDANGIDHGFLLSDGKFTQIDYPGAAGT
;
A
#
# COMPACT_ATOMS: atom_id res chain seq x y z
N MET A 1 54.59 37.29 -39.62
CA MET A 1 55.09 36.02 -40.18
C MET A 1 54.72 34.91 -39.19
N ARG A 2 53.87 33.95 -39.60
CA ARG A 2 53.60 32.60 -39.03
C ARG A 2 53.20 32.50 -37.53
N GLN A 3 51.89 32.37 -37.24
CA GLN A 3 51.13 31.12 -36.96
C GLN A 3 51.31 30.56 -35.54
N ILE A 4 50.21 30.51 -34.74
CA ILE A 4 49.74 29.29 -34.08
C ILE A 4 48.20 29.31 -34.08
N ILE A 5 47.62 28.24 -34.62
CA ILE A 5 46.20 27.97 -34.82
C ILE A 5 45.58 27.60 -33.46
N LYS A 6 44.59 28.35 -32.96
CA LYS A 6 43.70 27.85 -31.89
C LYS A 6 42.58 27.06 -32.55
N LEU A 7 42.71 25.74 -32.47
CA LEU A 7 41.70 24.78 -32.89
C LEU A 7 40.58 24.76 -31.84
N THR A 8 39.51 25.52 -32.06
CA THR A 8 38.31 25.42 -31.23
C THR A 8 37.50 24.23 -31.72
N LEU A 9 37.62 23.08 -31.05
CA LEU A 9 36.70 21.97 -31.23
C LEU A 9 35.33 22.37 -30.65
N LEU A 10 34.36 22.58 -31.53
CA LEU A 10 32.95 22.63 -31.18
C LEU A 10 32.45 21.18 -31.10
N PHE A 11 32.34 20.62 -29.89
CA PHE A 11 31.59 19.37 -29.68
C PHE A 11 30.10 19.69 -29.70
N LEU A 12 29.45 19.35 -30.81
CA LEU A 12 28.00 19.35 -30.93
C LEU A 12 27.49 17.92 -30.80
N ALA A 13 26.49 17.78 -29.93
CA ALA A 13 25.43 16.77 -29.92
C ALA A 13 25.56 15.54 -28.98
N VAL A 14 24.82 15.70 -27.87
CA VAL A 14 23.88 14.75 -27.27
C VAL A 14 24.50 13.53 -26.61
N SER A 15 24.87 13.68 -25.34
CA SER A 15 24.63 12.57 -24.42
C SER A 15 23.13 12.24 -24.48
N PRO A 16 22.70 10.99 -24.68
CA PRO A 16 21.42 10.64 -24.11
C PRO A 16 21.66 10.79 -22.62
N LEU A 17 21.23 11.92 -22.05
CA LEU A 17 20.84 11.91 -20.64
C LEU A 17 19.77 10.84 -20.60
N LEU A 18 20.19 9.61 -20.32
CA LEU A 18 19.30 8.58 -19.85
C LEU A 18 18.46 9.29 -18.80
N PHE A 19 17.16 9.39 -19.04
CA PHE A 19 16.22 9.68 -17.99
C PHE A 19 16.28 8.48 -17.04
N ALA A 20 17.34 8.42 -16.22
CA ALA A 20 17.31 7.66 -14.99
C ALA A 20 16.25 8.36 -14.16
N ALA A 21 15.03 7.84 -14.21
CA ALA A 21 14.00 8.28 -13.31
C ALA A 21 14.58 8.14 -11.89
N ASP A 22 14.63 9.27 -11.18
CA ASP A 22 15.06 9.29 -9.80
C ASP A 22 13.96 8.63 -8.97
N TYR A 23 14.13 7.33 -8.70
CA TYR A 23 13.16 6.56 -7.93
C TYR A 23 13.49 6.71 -6.45
N ARG A 24 12.55 7.31 -5.72
CA ARG A 24 12.61 7.37 -4.26
C ARG A 24 11.80 6.23 -3.65
N PHE A 25 12.47 5.33 -2.94
CA PHE A 25 11.80 4.33 -2.11
C PHE A 25 11.40 4.93 -0.77
N VAL A 26 10.22 4.55 -0.29
CA VAL A 26 9.69 4.96 1.01
C VAL A 26 9.32 3.72 1.78
N LYS A 27 9.77 3.65 3.04
CA LYS A 27 9.38 2.58 3.94
C LYS A 27 7.97 2.83 4.46
N ILE A 28 7.15 1.77 4.47
CA ILE A 28 5.80 1.77 5.03
C ILE A 28 5.83 0.82 6.21
N ASP A 29 6.14 1.37 7.38
CA ASP A 29 6.12 0.63 8.64
C ASP A 29 4.98 1.16 9.48
N PHE A 30 4.04 0.28 9.82
CA PHE A 30 3.09 0.61 10.85
C PHE A 30 3.85 0.74 12.20
N PRO A 31 3.63 1.81 12.99
CA PRO A 31 4.36 2.00 14.24
C PRO A 31 4.21 0.81 15.21
N ASN A 32 5.33 0.35 15.76
CA ASN A 32 5.41 -0.78 16.70
C ASN A 32 4.99 -2.16 16.14
N ALA A 33 4.77 -2.28 14.82
CA ALA A 33 4.45 -3.56 14.21
C ALA A 33 5.69 -4.46 14.07
N THR A 34 5.47 -5.76 14.24
CA THR A 34 6.48 -6.80 13.98
C THR A 34 6.57 -7.17 12.50
N GLN A 35 5.49 -6.95 11.75
CA GLN A 35 5.43 -7.07 10.29
C GLN A 35 4.46 -6.02 9.73
N THR A 36 4.78 -5.42 8.58
CA THR A 36 3.85 -4.58 7.81
C THR A 36 3.82 -5.05 6.36
N LEU A 37 2.62 -5.25 5.81
CA LEU A 37 2.39 -5.63 4.42
C LEU A 37 1.41 -4.67 3.78
N ALA A 38 1.90 -3.84 2.86
CA ALA A 38 1.07 -2.98 2.01
C ALA A 38 0.51 -3.81 0.84
N ASN A 39 -0.82 -3.91 0.76
CA ASN A 39 -1.50 -4.77 -0.21
C ASN A 39 -2.15 -3.99 -1.37
N GLY A 40 -2.60 -2.76 -1.11
CA GLY A 40 -3.31 -1.96 -2.11
C GLY A 40 -2.99 -0.48 -2.01
N ILE A 41 -3.02 0.21 -3.15
CA ILE A 41 -2.81 1.67 -3.27
C ILE A 41 -3.79 2.25 -4.28
N ASN A 42 -4.33 3.44 -4.03
CA ASN A 42 -5.17 4.16 -5.00
C ASN A 42 -4.43 5.35 -5.63
N ALA A 43 -5.06 5.99 -6.62
CA ALA A 43 -4.47 7.11 -7.37
C ALA A 43 -4.17 8.36 -6.51
N ARG A 44 -4.71 8.47 -5.29
CA ARG A 44 -4.36 9.53 -4.34
C ARG A 44 -3.12 9.21 -3.50
N GLY A 45 -2.57 8.00 -3.63
CA GLY A 45 -1.49 7.49 -2.78
C GLY A 45 -1.96 7.05 -1.40
N ASP A 46 -3.27 6.87 -1.18
CA ASP A 46 -3.75 6.17 0.01
C ASP A 46 -3.37 4.70 -0.11
N ILE A 47 -2.91 4.07 0.97
CA ILE A 47 -2.42 2.69 0.98
C ILE A 47 -3.20 1.88 2.01
N VAL A 48 -3.57 0.65 1.69
CA VAL A 48 -4.13 -0.31 2.65
C VAL A 48 -3.26 -1.54 2.76
N GLY A 49 -3.39 -2.24 3.88
CA GLY A 49 -2.63 -3.45 4.12
C GLY A 49 -3.00 -4.12 5.42
N ARG A 50 -2.06 -4.91 5.93
CA ARG A 50 -2.12 -5.47 7.28
C ARG A 50 -0.79 -5.29 8.01
N TYR A 51 -0.85 -5.28 9.34
CA TYR A 51 0.33 -5.36 10.20
C TYR A 51 0.10 -6.41 11.28
N SER A 52 1.17 -6.95 11.85
CA SER A 52 1.10 -7.75 13.09
C SER A 52 1.62 -6.93 14.26
N ASP A 53 0.92 -6.96 15.39
CA ASP A 53 1.37 -6.36 16.65
C ASP A 53 2.44 -7.22 17.34
N ALA A 54 2.76 -6.92 18.60
CA ALA A 54 3.76 -7.67 19.36
C ALA A 54 3.24 -9.05 19.79
N GLU A 55 1.92 -9.20 19.91
CA GLU A 55 1.19 -10.41 20.25
C GLU A 55 1.00 -11.34 19.04
N GLY A 56 1.32 -10.87 17.83
CA GLY A 56 1.19 -11.60 16.58
C GLY A 56 -0.21 -11.55 15.96
N VAL A 57 -1.08 -10.68 16.47
CA VAL A 57 -2.44 -10.46 15.93
C VAL A 57 -2.33 -9.59 14.68
N PHE A 58 -3.03 -10.00 13.63
CA PHE A 58 -3.07 -9.25 12.37
C PHE A 58 -4.23 -8.26 12.35
N HIS A 59 -3.87 -7.00 12.09
CA HIS A 59 -4.78 -5.88 11.97
C HIS A 59 -4.74 -5.30 10.56
N GLY A 60 -5.85 -4.77 10.07
CA GLY A 60 -5.87 -3.99 8.84
C GLY A 60 -5.32 -2.58 9.10
N PHE A 61 -4.84 -1.90 8.06
CA PHE A 61 -4.56 -0.46 8.15
C PHE A 61 -4.95 0.30 6.89
N LEU A 62 -5.20 1.61 7.05
CA LEU A 62 -5.18 2.63 6.02
C LEU A 62 -4.08 3.64 6.35
N LEU A 63 -3.17 3.89 5.40
CA LEU A 63 -2.24 5.00 5.41
C LEU A 63 -2.77 6.08 4.48
N ARG A 64 -3.16 7.22 5.04
CA ARG A 64 -3.68 8.37 4.30
C ARG A 64 -2.95 9.64 4.74
N LYS A 65 -2.39 10.36 3.77
CA LYS A 65 -1.64 11.61 4.03
C LYS A 65 -0.55 11.44 5.12
N GLY A 66 0.13 10.29 5.13
CA GLY A 66 1.19 9.98 6.10
C GLY A 66 0.70 9.51 7.47
N VAL A 67 -0.62 9.40 7.70
CA VAL A 67 -1.20 8.95 8.96
C VAL A 67 -1.76 7.54 8.80
N PHE A 68 -1.35 6.64 9.67
CA PHE A 68 -1.94 5.30 9.78
C PHE A 68 -3.23 5.34 10.59
N SER A 69 -4.20 4.52 10.19
CA SER A 69 -5.42 4.21 10.93
C SER A 69 -5.61 2.71 10.92
N THR A 70 -5.84 2.12 12.08
CA THR A 70 -6.15 0.69 12.21
C THR A 70 -7.56 0.41 11.68
N ILE A 71 -7.70 -0.73 11.03
CA ILE A 71 -8.96 -1.25 10.51
C ILE A 71 -9.16 -2.63 11.10
N ASP A 72 -10.04 -2.71 12.09
CA ASP A 72 -10.44 -3.96 12.71
C ASP A 72 -11.93 -4.18 12.50
N PHE A 73 -12.27 -5.32 11.91
CA PHE A 73 -13.64 -5.76 11.85
C PHE A 73 -14.12 -6.10 13.27
N PRO A 74 -15.29 -5.61 13.74
CA PRO A 74 -15.74 -5.84 15.10
C PRO A 74 -15.86 -7.32 15.46
N GLY A 75 -15.17 -7.75 16.51
CA GLY A 75 -15.19 -9.14 17.00
C GLY A 75 -14.32 -10.12 16.21
N ALA A 76 -13.56 -9.66 15.22
CA ALA A 76 -12.64 -10.49 14.47
C ALA A 76 -11.37 -10.81 15.27
N SER A 77 -10.82 -12.00 15.07
CA SER A 77 -9.50 -12.43 15.56
C SER A 77 -8.37 -11.99 14.62
N LEU A 78 -8.70 -11.63 13.37
CA LEU A 78 -7.78 -11.11 12.37
C LEU A 78 -8.54 -10.20 11.41
N THR A 79 -7.95 -9.08 11.02
CA THR A 79 -8.44 -8.26 9.90
C THR A 79 -7.30 -8.00 8.91
N ALA A 80 -7.59 -8.13 7.62
CA ALA A 80 -6.65 -7.80 6.55
C ALA A 80 -7.36 -7.04 5.43
N ALA A 81 -6.85 -5.84 5.11
CA ALA A 81 -7.31 -5.07 3.96
C ALA A 81 -6.48 -5.43 2.72
N PHE A 82 -7.15 -5.75 1.60
CA PHE A 82 -6.51 -6.22 0.38
C PHE A 82 -6.68 -5.26 -0.80
N ALA A 83 -7.79 -4.52 -0.85
CA ALA A 83 -8.08 -3.62 -1.95
C ALA A 83 -8.61 -2.28 -1.45
N LEU A 84 -8.34 -1.23 -2.22
CA LEU A 84 -8.77 0.13 -1.95
C LEU A 84 -9.30 0.77 -3.24
N SER A 85 -10.55 1.22 -3.23
CA SER A 85 -11.18 1.90 -4.35
C SER A 85 -10.70 3.35 -4.47
N ALA A 86 -10.90 3.95 -5.64
CA ALA A 86 -10.67 5.38 -5.84
C ALA A 86 -11.60 6.23 -4.95
N ARG A 87 -12.75 5.72 -4.48
CA ARG A 87 -13.64 6.47 -3.56
C ARG A 87 -13.22 6.31 -2.09
N GLY A 88 -12.35 5.35 -1.80
CA GLY A 88 -11.87 5.06 -0.46
C GLY A 88 -12.54 3.86 0.19
N ASP A 89 -13.33 3.09 -0.56
CA ASP A 89 -13.89 1.82 -0.08
C ASP A 89 -12.79 0.79 0.04
N ILE A 90 -12.85 -0.03 1.07
CA ILE A 90 -11.82 -1.02 1.38
C ILE A 90 -12.46 -2.39 1.37
N ALA A 91 -11.92 -3.31 0.57
CA ALA A 91 -12.31 -4.71 0.59
C ALA A 91 -11.19 -5.55 1.21
N GLY A 92 -11.57 -6.57 1.95
CA GLY A 92 -10.63 -7.40 2.68
C GLY A 92 -11.26 -8.68 3.21
N ARG A 93 -10.55 -9.31 4.13
CA ARG A 93 -10.97 -10.51 4.85
C ARG A 93 -10.85 -10.28 6.34
N PHE A 94 -11.75 -10.86 7.11
CA PHE A 94 -11.58 -11.01 8.54
C PHE A 94 -11.79 -12.47 8.94
N THR A 95 -11.18 -12.87 10.05
CA THR A 95 -11.40 -14.18 10.67
C THR A 95 -12.25 -13.97 11.91
N ASP A 96 -13.38 -14.66 12.03
CA ASP A 96 -14.28 -14.53 13.18
C ASP A 96 -13.70 -15.20 14.45
N ALA A 97 -14.48 -15.22 15.53
CA ALA A 97 -14.10 -15.87 16.79
C ALA A 97 -14.05 -17.40 16.71
N ASN A 98 -14.67 -18.00 15.69
CA ASN A 98 -14.67 -19.45 15.44
C ASN A 98 -13.54 -19.88 14.50
N GLY A 99 -12.72 -18.94 14.02
CA GLY A 99 -11.66 -19.21 13.06
C GLY A 99 -12.14 -19.30 11.61
N ILE A 100 -13.35 -18.83 11.30
CA ILE A 100 -13.92 -18.83 9.96
C ILE A 100 -13.57 -17.52 9.25
N ASP A 101 -13.10 -17.65 8.01
CA ASP A 101 -12.76 -16.52 7.17
C ASP A 101 -13.98 -15.99 6.41
N HIS A 102 -14.13 -14.67 6.41
CA HIS A 102 -15.21 -13.94 5.77
C HIS A 102 -14.67 -12.77 4.95
N GLY A 103 -15.34 -12.44 3.85
CA GLY A 103 -15.09 -11.20 3.14
C GLY A 103 -15.71 -10.00 3.88
N PHE A 104 -15.15 -8.81 3.68
CA PHE A 104 -15.81 -7.57 4.08
C PHE A 104 -15.65 -6.45 3.05
N LEU A 105 -16.60 -5.51 3.07
CA LEU A 105 -16.51 -4.18 2.50
C LEU A 105 -16.63 -3.14 3.61
N LEU A 106 -15.64 -2.25 3.73
CA LEU A 106 -15.70 -1.03 4.54
C LEU A 106 -15.96 0.15 3.60
N SER A 107 -17.15 0.74 3.70
CA SER A 107 -17.57 1.89 2.91
C SER A 107 -18.28 2.90 3.80
N ASP A 108 -17.95 4.19 3.65
CA ASP A 108 -18.45 5.28 4.50
C ASP A 108 -18.34 5.01 6.01
N GLY A 109 -17.25 4.36 6.42
CA GLY A 109 -16.98 4.01 7.83
C GLY A 109 -17.80 2.83 8.36
N LYS A 110 -18.58 2.15 7.52
CA LYS A 110 -19.40 0.99 7.89
C LYS A 110 -18.87 -0.29 7.25
N PHE A 111 -18.70 -1.32 8.08
CA PHE A 111 -18.43 -2.68 7.61
C PHE A 111 -19.71 -3.37 7.13
N THR A 112 -19.57 -4.12 6.04
CA THR A 112 -20.52 -5.08 5.52
C THR A 112 -19.79 -6.40 5.35
N GLN A 113 -20.22 -7.45 6.06
CA GLN A 113 -19.75 -8.81 5.84
C GLN A 113 -20.26 -9.32 4.50
N ILE A 114 -19.40 -10.03 3.77
CA ILE A 114 -19.69 -10.59 2.45
C ILE A 114 -19.31 -12.06 2.49
N ASP A 115 -20.33 -12.91 2.37
CA ASP A 115 -20.16 -14.35 2.23
C ASP A 115 -20.81 -14.84 0.94
N TYR A 116 -20.19 -15.83 0.32
CA TYR A 116 -20.83 -16.56 -0.77
C TYR A 116 -21.88 -17.53 -0.20
N PRO A 117 -23.10 -17.62 -0.78
CA PRO A 117 -24.13 -18.52 -0.28
C PRO A 117 -23.70 -19.99 -0.22
N GLY A 118 -23.79 -20.60 0.95
CA GLY A 118 -23.41 -22.00 1.18
C GLY A 118 -21.91 -22.25 1.34
N ALA A 119 -21.07 -21.20 1.33
CA ALA A 119 -19.66 -21.33 1.65
C ALA A 119 -19.45 -21.55 3.15
N ALA A 120 -18.43 -22.35 3.49
CA ALA A 120 -17.97 -22.54 4.86
C ALA A 120 -16.94 -21.46 5.30
N GLY A 121 -16.49 -20.63 4.35
CA GLY A 121 -15.51 -19.55 4.53
C GLY A 121 -15.09 -18.99 3.16
N THR A 122 -14.37 -17.86 3.15
CA THR A 122 -13.83 -17.16 1.97
C THR A 122 -12.34 -17.40 1.80
#